data_AF-A0A376LLC0-F1
#
_entry.id   AF-A0A376LLC0-F1
#
_cell.length_a   1.000
_cell.length_b   1.000
_cell.length_c   1.000
_cell.angle_alpha   90.00
_cell.angle_beta   90.00
_cell.angle_gamma   90.00
#
_symmetry.space_group_name_H-M   'P 1'
#
loop_
_entity.id
_entity.type
_entity.pdbx_description
1 polymer ?
#
loop_
_entity_poly.entity_id
_entity_poly.type
_entity_poly.pdbx_seq_one_letter_code
_entity_poly.pdbx_strand_id
1 'polypeptide(L)' 'MKDNPLISIYMPTWNRQQLAIRAIKSVLRQDYNNWEMIIVDDCSTSWEQLQQYVTALNDPRITYIHNDINSGACAVR' A
#
# COMPACT_ATOMS: atom_id res chain seq x y z
N MET A 1 26.11 14.25 -8.36
CA MET A 1 24.86 13.71 -8.93
C MET A 1 24.11 13.11 -7.75
N LYS A 2 22.93 13.61 -7.39
CA LYS A 2 22.14 12.97 -6.33
C LYS A 2 21.45 11.79 -6.99
N ASP A 3 22.00 10.60 -6.80
CA ASP A 3 21.27 9.38 -7.11
C ASP A 3 19.93 9.47 -6.39
N ASN A 4 18.85 9.47 -7.17
CA ASN A 4 17.50 9.51 -6.67
C ASN A 4 16.92 8.11 -6.90
N PRO A 5 17.37 7.08 -6.15
CA PRO A 5 16.92 5.71 -6.37
C PRO A 5 15.41 5.60 -6.12
N LEU A 6 14.69 4.87 -6.98
CA LEU A 6 13.30 4.57 -6.69
C LEU A 6 13.22 3.69 -5.44
N ILE A 7 12.45 4.11 -4.44
CA ILE A 7 12.19 3.31 -3.25
C ILE A 7 10.83 2.64 -3.38
N SER A 8 10.81 1.32 -3.53
CA SER A 8 9.58 0.53 -3.58
C SER A 8 9.17 0.08 -2.17
N ILE A 9 8.02 0.54 -1.71
CA ILE A 9 7.48 0.25 -0.37
C ILE A 9 6.40 -0.81 -0.51
N TYR A 10 6.74 -2.05 -0.18
CA TYR A 10 5.81 -3.17 -0.22
C TYR A 10 5.14 -3.37 1.14
N MET A 11 3.82 -3.31 1.17
CA MET A 11 3.00 -3.35 2.40
C MET A 11 1.90 -4.41 2.30
N PRO A 12 2.18 -5.67 2.68
CA PRO A 12 1.14 -6.66 2.85
C PRO A 12 0.34 -6.33 4.11
N THR A 13 -0.99 -6.37 4.01
CA THR A 13 -1.90 -6.07 5.12
C THR A 13 -3.00 -7.12 5.21
N TRP A 14 -3.33 -7.50 6.44
CA TRP A 14 -4.44 -8.40 6.74
C TRP A 14 -5.13 -7.96 8.04
N ASN A 15 -6.42 -7.63 7.94
CA ASN A 15 -7.30 -7.22 9.05
C ASN A 15 -6.75 -6.09 9.95
N ARG A 16 -5.94 -5.18 9.38
CA ARG A 16 -5.22 -4.11 10.10
C ARG A 16 -5.28 -2.76 9.37
N GLN A 17 -6.46 -2.38 8.86
CA GLN A 17 -6.61 -1.19 8.02
C GLN A 17 -6.15 0.10 8.70
N GLN A 18 -6.42 0.29 10.00
CA GLN A 18 -6.01 1.50 10.72
C GLN A 18 -4.49 1.68 10.78
N LEU A 19 -3.75 0.57 10.91
CA LEU A 19 -2.29 0.60 10.90
C LEU A 19 -1.76 0.89 9.49
N ALA A 20 -2.37 0.30 8.47
CA ALA A 20 -2.05 0.58 7.06
C ALA A 20 -2.26 2.07 6.74
N ILE A 21 -3.41 2.65 7.11
CA ILE A 21 -3.70 4.09 6.94
C ILE A 21 -2.65 4.95 7.64
N ARG A 22 -2.26 4.59 8.87
CA ARG A 22 -1.21 5.32 9.60
C ARG A 22 0.15 5.23 8.89
N ALA A 23 0.50 4.07 8.35
CA ALA A 23 1.73 3.85 7.62
C ALA A 23 1.74 4.65 6.30
N ILE A 24 0.65 4.63 5.52
CA ILE A 24 0.46 5.44 4.31
C ILE A 24 0.67 6.92 4.63
N LYS A 25 0.00 7.44 5.67
CA LYS A 25 0.18 8.82 6.13
C LYS A 25 1.62 9.12 6.54
N SER A 26 2.35 8.14 7.07
CA SER A 26 3.76 8.31 7.44
C SER A 26 4.66 8.44 6.23
N VAL A 27 4.40 7.67 5.17
CA VAL A 27 5.14 7.72 3.91
C VAL A 27 4.82 8.98 3.12
N LEU A 28 3.56 9.39 3.08
CA LEU A 28 3.15 10.65 2.44
C LEU A 28 3.80 11.90 3.07
N ARG A 29 4.22 11.83 4.33
CA ARG A 29 4.92 12.93 5.03
C ARG A 29 6.44 12.87 4.89
N GLN A 30 7.00 11.93 4.13
CA GLN A 30 8.44 11.87 3.91
C GLN A 30 8.89 12.98 2.96
N ASP A 31 10.07 13.55 3.22
CA ASP A 31 10.68 14.57 2.34
C ASP A 31 11.25 13.96 1.04
N TYR A 32 11.36 12.62 1.00
CA TYR A 32 11.79 11.88 -0.17
C TYR A 32 10.63 11.64 -1.13
N ASN A 33 10.78 12.05 -2.39
CA ASN A 33 9.68 12.03 -3.36
C ASN A 33 9.70 10.87 -4.35
N ASN A 34 10.84 10.17 -4.51
CA ASN A 34 10.98 9.12 -5.51
C ASN A 34 10.70 7.73 -4.94
N TRP A 35 9.45 7.48 -4.60
CA TRP A 35 9.01 6.21 -4.08
C TRP A 35 7.72 5.76 -4.74
N GLU A 36 7.49 4.46 -4.69
CA GLU A 36 6.23 3.81 -5.00
C GLU A 36 5.78 2.99 -3.79
N MET A 37 4.48 2.84 -3.60
CA MET A 37 3.93 2.02 -2.52
C MET A 37 2.96 1.00 -3.12
N ILE A 38 3.20 -0.27 -2.83
CA ILE A 38 2.35 -1.39 -3.25
C ILE A 38 1.75 -1.97 -1.99
N ILE A 39 0.44 -1.79 -1.83
CA ILE A 39 -0.34 -2.31 -0.71
C ILE A 39 -1.06 -3.54 -1.21
N VAL A 40 -0.83 -4.69 -0.57
CA VAL A 40 -1.51 -5.94 -0.92
C VAL A 40 -2.39 -6.39 0.24
N ASP A 41 -3.69 -6.49 -0.01
CA ASP A 41 -4.68 -6.98 0.96
C ASP A 41 -5.12 -8.41 0.61
N ASP A 42 -4.87 -9.34 1.53
CA ASP A 42 -5.13 -10.77 1.36
C ASP A 42 -6.46 -11.17 2.05
N CYS A 43 -7.59 -10.83 1.41
CA CYS A 43 -8.95 -11.14 1.87
C CYS A 43 -9.33 -10.56 3.26
N SER A 44 -8.96 -9.32 3.59
CA SER A 44 -9.40 -8.68 4.84
C SER A 44 -10.91 -8.43 4.84
N THR A 45 -11.65 -8.80 5.88
CA THR A 45 -13.11 -8.58 5.96
C THR A 45 -13.55 -7.10 5.97
N SER A 46 -12.62 -6.17 6.12
CA SER A 46 -12.90 -4.72 6.07
C SER A 46 -11.99 -3.98 5.07
N TRP A 47 -11.62 -4.65 3.98
CA TRP A 47 -10.78 -4.10 2.89
C TRP A 47 -11.35 -2.79 2.30
N GLU A 48 -12.68 -2.62 2.31
CA GLU A 48 -13.37 -1.46 1.74
C GLU A 48 -12.89 -0.13 2.31
N GLN A 49 -12.63 -0.05 3.62
CA GLN A 49 -12.20 1.19 4.26
C GLN A 49 -10.81 1.62 3.79
N LEU A 50 -9.91 0.65 3.63
CA LEU A 50 -8.56 0.92 3.15
C LEU A 50 -8.56 1.26 1.66
N GLN A 51 -9.34 0.54 0.87
CA GLN A 51 -9.52 0.83 -0.55
C GLN A 51 -10.08 2.25 -0.75
N GLN A 52 -11.17 2.61 -0.07
CA GLN A 52 -11.74 3.95 -0.13
C GLN A 52 -10.73 5.02 0.26
N TYR A 53 -9.93 4.78 1.29
CA TYR A 53 -8.88 5.71 1.70
C TYR A 53 -7.81 5.91 0.62
N VAL A 54 -7.32 4.82 0.01
CA VAL A 54 -6.33 4.89 -1.07
C VAL A 54 -6.91 5.54 -2.32
N THR A 55 -8.14 5.20 -2.71
CA THR A 55 -8.84 5.84 -3.83
C THR A 55 -9.04 7.34 -3.59
N ALA A 56 -9.39 7.74 -2.36
CA ALA A 56 -9.56 9.15 -2.00
C ALA A 56 -8.24 9.94 -2.02
N LEU A 57 -7.10 9.28 -1.77
CA LEU A 57 -5.79 9.92 -1.91
C LEU A 57 -5.46 10.26 -3.36
N ASN A 58 -5.95 9.46 -4.32
CA ASN A 58 -5.74 9.62 -5.77
C ASN A 58 -4.26 9.87 -6.13
N ASP A 59 -3.34 9.26 -5.37
CA ASP A 59 -1.90 9.42 -5.56
C ASP A 59 -1.40 8.31 -6.51
N PRO A 60 -0.84 8.66 -7.67
CA PRO A 60 -0.40 7.68 -8.66
C PRO A 60 0.78 6.82 -8.19
N ARG A 61 1.45 7.19 -7.10
CA ARG A 61 2.55 6.41 -6.51
C ARG A 61 2.06 5.27 -5.63
N ILE A 62 0.77 5.23 -5.28
CA ILE A 62 0.20 4.22 -4.40
C ILE A 62 -0.67 3.28 -5.23
N THR A 63 -0.23 2.02 -5.30
CA THR A 63 -0.98 0.93 -5.91
C THR A 63 -1.58 0.09 -4.81
N TYR A 64 -2.90 -0.11 -4.84
CA TYR A 64 -3.61 -1.00 -3.94
C TYR A 64 -4.10 -2.21 -4.73
N ILE A 65 -3.70 -3.40 -4.26
CA ILE A 65 -4.07 -4.68 -4.85
C ILE A 65 -4.90 -5.41 -3.80
N HIS A 66 -6.17 -5.63 -4.09
CA HIS A 66 -7.02 -6.51 -3.31
C HIS A 66 -7.14 -7.86 -4.03
N ASN A 67 -6.81 -8.94 -3.34
CA ASN A 67 -7.05 -10.27 -3.87
C ASN A 67 -8.44 -10.75 -3.41
N ASP A 68 -9.37 -10.86 -4.37
CA ASP A 68 -10.70 -11.46 -4.17
C ASP A 68 -10.65 -12.98 -3.92
N ILE A 69 -9.50 -13.61 -4.19
CA ILE A 69 -9.28 -15.05 -4.05
C ILE A 69 -7.98 -15.26 -3.28
N ASN A 70 -8.04 -16.05 -2.20
CA ASN A 70 -6.92 -16.36 -1.31
C ASN A 70 -5.89 -17.24 -2.07
N SER A 71 -5.00 -16.62 -2.85
CA SER A 71 -3.99 -17.32 -3.66
C SER A 71 -2.75 -17.76 -2.87
N GLY A 72 -2.76 -17.61 -1.55
CA GLY A 72 -1.68 -18.07 -0.67
C GLY A 72 -0.38 -17.29 -0.82
N ALA A 73 0.43 -17.31 0.24
CA ALA A 73 1.64 -16.52 0.41
C ALA A 73 2.73 -16.67 -0.69
N CYS A 74 2.61 -17.64 -1.60
CA CYS A 74 3.56 -17.87 -2.70
C CYS A 74 3.23 -17.10 -3.99
N ALA A 75 2.00 -16.58 -4.17
CA ALA A 75 1.60 -15.88 -5.39
C ALA A 75 1.86 -14.36 -5.33
N VAL A 76 2.23 -13.83 -4.17
CA VAL A 76 2.35 -12.39 -3.91
C VAL A 76 3.79 -11.87 -3.99
N ARG A 77 4.69 -12.64 -4.64
CA ARG A 77 6.12 -12.34 -4.69
C ARG A 77 6.51 -11.52 -5.92
#